data_AF-A0A7S3IJY6-F1
#
_entry.id   AF-A0A7S3IJY6-F1
#
_cell.length_a   1.000
_cell.length_b   1.000
_cell.length_c   1.000
_cell.angle_alpha   90.00
_cell.angle_beta   90.00
_cell.angle_gamma   90.00
#
_symmetry.space_group_name_H-M   'P 1'
#
loop_
_entity.id
_entity.type
_entity.pdbx_description
1 polymer ?
#
loop_
_entity_poly.entity_id
_entity_poly.type
_entity_poly.pdbx_seq_one_letter_code
_entity_poly.pdbx_strand_id
1 'polypeptide(L)'
;TTKKINMLSKIVRTGFRMQRTPLMLSQRSFSANYQNIIYEKKNDSIAFIQLNRPKALNALCDDLFTELLDAVQTADQDKDVGAIVLTGSEKAFAAGADIKEMKDKSYPQTYQINMLTWWDQ
;
A
#
# COMPACT_ATOMS: atom_id res chain seq x y z
N THR A 1 74.54 -6.18 7.78
CA THR A 1 75.10 -7.05 6.72
C THR A 1 74.38 -8.40 6.71
N THR A 2 73.42 -8.53 5.78
CA THR A 2 73.11 -9.71 4.95
C THR A 2 72.92 -11.14 5.54
N LYS A 3 71.68 -11.67 5.33
CA LYS A 3 71.24 -13.08 5.07
C LYS A 3 71.23 -14.15 6.18
N LYS A 4 70.01 -14.65 6.47
CA LYS A 4 69.55 -16.08 6.48
C LYS A 4 68.03 -16.08 6.67
N ILE A 5 67.18 -16.23 5.65
CA ILE A 5 66.81 -17.43 4.85
C ILE A 5 65.99 -18.46 5.65
N ASN A 6 64.67 -18.41 5.42
CA ASN A 6 63.66 -19.46 5.25
C ASN A 6 63.52 -20.65 6.22
N MET A 7 62.29 -20.81 6.72
CA MET A 7 61.64 -22.11 6.86
C MET A 7 60.16 -22.01 6.42
N LEU A 8 59.78 -22.87 5.45
CA LEU A 8 58.43 -23.40 5.17
C LEU A 8 57.40 -22.42 4.56
N SER A 9 57.34 -22.27 3.24
CA SER A 9 56.64 -23.12 2.26
C SER A 9 55.10 -23.18 2.38
N LYS A 10 54.46 -22.56 1.37
CA LYS A 10 53.16 -22.91 0.75
C LYS A 10 51.89 -22.50 1.51
N ILE A 11 51.11 -21.59 0.91
CA ILE A 11 49.70 -21.79 0.50
C ILE A 11 49.25 -20.60 -0.37
N VAL A 12 49.06 -20.90 -1.67
CA VAL A 12 47.99 -20.49 -2.59
C VAL A 12 47.45 -19.04 -2.55
N ARG A 13 47.84 -18.29 -3.59
CA ARG A 13 47.01 -17.51 -4.55
C ARG A 13 45.70 -16.87 -4.05
N THR A 14 45.70 -15.53 -4.10
CA THR A 14 44.78 -14.69 -4.88
C THR A 14 43.27 -14.98 -4.80
N GLY A 15 42.51 -14.05 -4.20
CA GLY A 15 41.09 -13.86 -4.53
C GLY A 15 40.16 -13.58 -3.35
N PHE A 16 40.36 -12.47 -2.62
CA PHE A 16 39.33 -11.99 -1.71
C PHE A 16 38.23 -11.28 -2.52
N ARG A 17 37.21 -12.02 -2.94
CA ARG A 17 36.00 -11.46 -3.55
C ARG A 17 35.19 -10.77 -2.46
N MET A 18 35.39 -9.46 -2.34
CA MET A 18 34.56 -8.57 -1.53
C MET A 18 33.14 -8.62 -2.12
N GLN A 19 32.25 -9.41 -1.52
CA GLN A 19 30.84 -9.40 -1.86
C GLN A 19 30.29 -8.04 -1.41
N ARG A 20 30.11 -7.12 -2.35
CA ARG A 20 29.29 -5.93 -2.14
C ARG A 20 27.86 -6.43 -2.02
N THR A 21 27.38 -6.63 -0.80
CA THR A 21 25.94 -6.66 -0.54
C THR A 21 25.36 -5.38 -1.14
N PRO A 22 24.40 -5.46 -2.08
CA PRO A 22 23.69 -4.26 -2.46
C PRO A 22 22.99 -3.76 -1.20
N LEU A 23 23.27 -2.52 -0.82
CA LEU A 23 22.47 -1.79 0.14
C LEU A 23 21.07 -1.72 -0.47
N MET A 24 20.19 -2.63 -0.07
CA MET A 24 18.75 -2.50 -0.31
C MET A 24 18.38 -1.13 0.26
N LEU A 25 18.19 -0.16 -0.61
CA LEU A 25 17.46 1.06 -0.27
C LEU A 25 16.13 0.54 0.27
N SER A 26 15.98 0.60 1.59
CA SER A 26 14.67 0.50 2.23
C SER A 26 13.85 1.58 1.56
N GLN A 27 13.07 1.15 0.56
CA GLN A 27 12.10 2.01 -0.09
C GLN A 27 11.23 2.46 1.06
N ARG A 28 11.34 3.74 1.42
CA ARG A 28 10.45 4.34 2.39
C ARG A 28 9.08 4.24 1.74
N SER A 29 8.34 3.21 2.12
CA SER A 29 6.94 3.06 1.77
C SER A 29 6.27 4.33 2.28
N PHE A 30 5.69 5.09 1.36
CA PHE A 30 4.84 6.21 1.72
C PHE A 30 3.58 5.59 2.32
N SER A 31 3.62 5.29 3.63
CA SER A 31 2.46 4.74 4.30
C SER A 31 1.52 5.90 4.60
N ALA A 32 0.64 6.21 3.65
CA ALA A 32 -0.59 6.91 3.98
C ALA A 32 -1.30 6.06 5.07
N ASN A 33 -1.53 6.65 6.24
CA ASN A 33 -2.18 5.96 7.35
C ASN A 33 -3.70 6.06 7.21
N TYR A 34 -4.25 5.21 6.35
CA TYR A 34 -5.69 5.05 6.19
C TYR A 34 -6.33 4.42 7.43
N GLN A 35 -7.55 4.84 7.77
CA GLN A 35 -8.33 4.28 8.88
C GLN A 35 -9.36 3.28 8.40
N ASN A 36 -10.00 3.58 7.27
CA ASN A 36 -11.15 2.88 6.71
C ASN A 36 -10.79 1.92 5.57
N ILE A 37 -9.54 1.95 5.09
CA ILE A 37 -8.97 0.96 4.16
C ILE A 37 -7.59 0.47 4.64
N ILE A 38 -7.13 -0.62 4.05
CA ILE A 38 -5.75 -1.12 4.16
C ILE A 38 -5.15 -1.11 2.75
N TYR A 39 -3.97 -0.50 2.60
CA TYR A 39 -3.24 -0.44 1.33
C TYR A 39 -1.92 -1.21 1.44
N GLU A 40 -1.70 -2.14 0.51
CA GLU A 40 -0.46 -2.91 0.41
C GLU A 40 -0.02 -3.01 -1.05
N LYS A 41 1.27 -2.74 -1.34
CA LYS A 41 1.85 -3.07 -2.64
C LYS A 41 2.38 -4.51 -2.60
N LYS A 42 1.72 -5.44 -3.29
CA LYS A 42 2.08 -6.86 -3.37
C LYS A 42 2.94 -7.13 -4.61
N ASN A 43 3.98 -7.93 -4.43
CA ASN A 43 4.92 -8.33 -5.50
C ASN A 43 5.44 -7.13 -6.32
N ASP A 44 5.59 -5.97 -5.67
CA ASP A 44 6.03 -4.70 -6.25
C ASP A 44 5.25 -4.20 -7.47
N SER A 45 4.08 -4.78 -7.78
CA SER A 45 3.34 -4.48 -9.03
C SER A 45 1.82 -4.54 -8.89
N ILE A 46 1.30 -4.97 -7.75
CA ILE A 46 -0.14 -5.05 -7.49
C ILE A 46 -0.47 -4.16 -6.32
N ALA A 47 -1.28 -3.11 -6.53
CA ALA A 47 -1.86 -2.35 -5.43
C ALA A 47 -3.07 -3.12 -4.87
N PHE A 48 -2.94 -3.60 -3.64
CA PHE A 48 -3.98 -4.37 -2.95
C PHE A 48 -4.66 -3.48 -1.91
N ILE A 49 -5.93 -3.15 -2.15
CA ILE A 49 -6.74 -2.26 -1.33
C ILE A 49 -7.86 -3.08 -0.71
N GLN A 50 -7.89 -3.16 0.62
CA GLN A 50 -8.95 -3.83 1.36
C GLN A 50 -9.79 -2.82 2.14
N LEU A 51 -11.11 -2.86 1.97
CA LEU A 51 -12.03 -2.08 2.80
C LEU A 51 -11.99 -2.56 4.26
N ASN A 52 -11.86 -1.63 5.20
CA ASN A 52 -11.55 -1.88 6.60
C ASN A 52 -12.57 -1.25 7.58
N ARG A 53 -13.86 -1.51 7.34
CA ARG A 53 -14.94 -1.22 8.30
C ARG A 53 -15.76 -2.48 8.60
N PRO A 54 -15.14 -3.59 9.09
CA PRO A 54 -15.80 -4.89 9.19
C PRO A 54 -17.03 -4.89 10.12
N LYS A 55 -17.05 -4.04 11.16
CA LYS A 55 -18.20 -3.87 12.05
C LYS A 55 -19.41 -3.22 11.38
N ALA A 56 -19.19 -2.48 10.29
CA ALA A 56 -20.21 -1.86 9.47
C ALA A 56 -20.38 -2.59 8.12
N LEU A 57 -19.88 -3.83 7.99
CA LEU A 57 -19.89 -4.60 6.75
C LEU A 57 -19.33 -3.82 5.56
N ASN A 58 -18.32 -2.99 5.81
CA ASN A 58 -17.71 -2.11 4.81
C ASN A 58 -18.74 -1.20 4.11
N ALA A 59 -19.72 -0.68 4.86
CA ALA A 59 -20.59 0.38 4.37
C ALA A 59 -19.76 1.59 3.92
N LEU A 60 -20.22 2.27 2.89
CA LEU A 60 -19.50 3.34 2.21
C LEU A 60 -19.91 4.67 2.83
N CYS A 61 -19.04 5.20 3.68
CA CYS A 61 -19.15 6.52 4.29
C CYS A 61 -18.20 7.51 3.61
N ASP A 62 -18.40 8.81 3.83
CA ASP A 62 -17.62 9.89 3.20
C ASP A 62 -16.09 9.71 3.43
N ASP A 63 -15.69 9.38 4.66
CA ASP A 63 -14.27 9.15 5.00
C ASP A 63 -13.67 7.94 4.27
N LEU A 64 -14.42 6.83 4.17
CA LEU A 64 -13.94 5.62 3.48
C LEU A 64 -13.71 5.91 2.01
N PHE A 65 -14.64 6.61 1.37
CA PHE A 65 -14.49 6.90 -0.05
C PHE A 65 -13.35 7.89 -0.32
N THR A 66 -13.18 8.89 0.55
CA THR A 66 -12.05 9.83 0.46
C THR A 66 -10.72 9.08 0.49
N GLU A 67 -10.55 8.15 1.44
CA GLU A 67 -9.35 7.31 1.51
C GLU A 67 -9.21 6.37 0.30
N LEU A 68 -10.31 5.79 -0.17
CA LEU A 68 -10.30 4.90 -1.34
C LEU A 68 -9.89 5.63 -2.61
N LEU A 69 -10.39 6.85 -2.83
CA LEU A 69 -10.03 7.68 -3.98
C LEU A 69 -8.55 8.03 -3.96
N ASP A 70 -8.03 8.46 -2.81
CA ASP A 70 -6.60 8.77 -2.60
C ASP A 70 -5.72 7.53 -2.88
N ALA A 71 -6.12 6.36 -2.37
CA ALA A 71 -5.39 5.11 -2.59
C ALA A 71 -5.40 4.64 -4.05
N VAL A 72 -6.53 4.76 -4.74
CA VAL A 72 -6.65 4.41 -6.17
C VAL A 72 -5.84 5.37 -7.02
N GLN A 73 -5.92 6.69 -6.77
CA GLN A 73 -5.12 7.69 -7.50
C GLN A 73 -3.62 7.50 -7.26
N THR A 74 -3.23 7.19 -6.02
CA THR A 74 -1.83 6.87 -5.68
C THR A 74 -1.35 5.65 -6.47
N ALA A 75 -2.16 4.60 -6.56
CA ALA A 75 -1.83 3.40 -7.32
C ALA A 75 -1.79 3.66 -8.84
N ASP A 76 -2.72 4.44 -9.39
CA ASP A 76 -2.78 4.80 -10.81
C ASP A 76 -1.56 5.62 -11.28
N GLN A 77 -1.04 6.48 -10.40
CA GLN A 77 0.16 7.28 -10.68
C GLN A 77 1.47 6.49 -10.56
N ASP A 78 1.46 5.31 -9.93
CA ASP A 78 2.62 4.46 -9.74
C ASP A 78 2.88 3.59 -10.98
N LYS A 79 3.95 3.93 -11.72
CA LYS A 79 4.31 3.26 -12.99
C LYS A 79 4.67 1.77 -12.85
N ASP A 80 4.99 1.33 -11.64
CA ASP A 80 5.29 -0.08 -11.39
C ASP A 80 4.01 -0.90 -11.12
N VAL A 81 2.89 -0.25 -10.79
CA VAL A 81 1.60 -0.91 -10.57
C VAL A 81 0.99 -1.29 -11.92
N GLY A 82 0.82 -2.60 -12.14
CA GLY A 82 0.16 -3.15 -13.31
C GLY A 82 -1.30 -3.56 -13.07
N ALA A 83 -1.72 -3.65 -11.80
CA ALA A 83 -3.10 -3.99 -11.44
C ALA A 83 -3.47 -3.44 -10.05
N ILE A 84 -4.73 -3.04 -9.90
CA ILE A 84 -5.35 -2.70 -8.62
C ILE A 84 -6.33 -3.82 -8.25
N VAL A 85 -6.20 -4.36 -7.05
CA VAL A 85 -7.16 -5.32 -6.46
C VAL A 85 -7.89 -4.61 -5.34
N LEU A 86 -9.18 -4.37 -5.53
CA LEU A 86 -10.09 -3.90 -4.48
C LEU A 86 -10.86 -5.09 -3.90
N THR A 87 -10.83 -5.25 -2.58
CA THR A 87 -11.54 -6.32 -1.87
C THR A 87 -12.17 -5.82 -0.57
N GLY A 88 -13.05 -6.64 0.02
CA GLY A 88 -13.56 -6.41 1.36
C GLY A 88 -13.01 -7.37 2.39
N SER A 89 -13.67 -7.39 3.54
CA SER A 89 -13.33 -8.25 4.67
C SER A 89 -13.98 -9.63 4.51
N GLU A 90 -13.64 -10.56 5.40
CA GLU A 90 -14.14 -11.95 5.39
C GLU A 90 -15.66 -12.07 5.21
N LYS A 91 -16.43 -11.19 5.85
CA LYS A 91 -17.90 -11.28 5.86
C LYS A 91 -18.58 -10.65 4.63
N ALA A 92 -17.97 -9.62 4.06
CA ALA A 92 -18.60 -8.83 3.01
C ALA A 92 -17.56 -8.03 2.23
N PHE A 93 -17.81 -7.87 0.94
CA PHE A 93 -17.15 -6.87 0.12
C PHE A 93 -17.46 -5.46 0.65
N ALA A 94 -18.70 -5.01 0.44
CA ALA A 94 -19.26 -3.75 0.95
C ALA A 94 -20.80 -3.87 1.05
N ALA A 95 -21.40 -3.24 2.06
CA ALA A 95 -22.86 -3.22 2.25
C ALA A 95 -23.59 -2.14 1.43
N GLY A 96 -22.86 -1.32 0.65
CA GLY A 96 -23.40 -0.14 -0.04
C GLY A 96 -23.34 1.11 0.85
N ALA A 97 -24.23 2.08 0.60
CA ALA A 97 -24.24 3.37 1.31
C ALA A 97 -24.43 3.21 2.84
N ASP A 98 -23.75 4.05 3.63
CA ASP A 98 -23.84 4.01 5.09
C ASP A 98 -25.13 4.67 5.62
N ILE A 99 -26.12 3.84 5.94
CA ILE A 99 -27.41 4.30 6.51
C ILE A 99 -27.21 5.12 7.79
N LYS A 100 -26.20 4.83 8.62
CA LYS A 100 -25.98 5.57 9.87
C LYS A 100 -25.52 7.00 9.61
N GLU A 101 -24.78 7.21 8.53
CA GLU A 101 -24.37 8.53 8.08
C GLU A 101 -25.51 9.27 7.37
N MET A 102 -26.36 8.54 6.66
CA MET A 102 -27.50 9.11 5.95
C MET A 102 -28.70 9.45 6.83
N LYS A 103 -28.87 8.79 7.99
CA LYS A 103 -30.10 8.86 8.80
C LYS A 103 -30.51 10.29 9.23
N ASP A 104 -29.53 11.17 9.42
CA ASP A 104 -29.74 12.54 9.92
C ASP A 104 -29.81 13.56 8.76
N LYS A 105 -29.61 13.13 7.51
CA LYS A 105 -29.66 13.98 6.32
C LYS A 105 -31.08 14.01 5.76
N SER A 106 -31.67 15.20 5.63
CA SER A 106 -33.00 15.35 5.01
C SER A 106 -32.91 15.36 3.47
N TYR A 107 -34.00 14.98 2.80
CA TYR A 107 -34.07 14.97 1.33
C TYR A 107 -33.68 16.32 0.68
N PRO A 108 -34.16 17.49 1.14
CA PRO A 108 -33.73 18.77 0.58
C PRO A 108 -32.22 18.99 0.70
N GLN A 109 -31.62 18.59 1.83
CA GLN A 109 -30.18 18.72 2.04
C GLN A 109 -29.39 17.83 1.09
N THR A 110 -29.75 16.54 0.95
CA THR A 110 -29.01 15.60 0.10
C THR A 110 -29.12 15.94 -1.39
N TYR A 111 -30.27 16.44 -1.82
CA TYR A 111 -30.49 16.88 -3.20
C TYR A 111 -29.72 18.17 -3.53
N GLN A 112 -29.73 19.16 -2.62
CA GLN A 112 -29.04 20.45 -2.84
C GLN A 112 -27.52 20.32 -2.83
N ILE A 113 -26.95 19.47 -1.96
CA ILE A 113 -25.50 19.28 -1.88
C ILE A 113 -24.97 18.27 -2.89
N ASN A 114 -25.86 17.72 -3.74
CA ASN A 114 -25.52 16.69 -4.71
C ASN A 114 -24.73 15.54 -4.06
N MET A 115 -25.27 15.01 -2.96
CA MET A 115 -24.56 14.16 -2.01
C MET A 115 -23.84 12.95 -2.64
N LEU A 116 -24.20 12.52 -3.84
CA LEU A 116 -23.61 11.34 -4.47
C LEU A 116 -22.74 11.67 -5.70
N THR A 117 -22.63 12.91 -6.16
CA THR A 117 -21.89 13.18 -7.42
C THR A 117 -20.39 13.16 -7.28
N TRP A 118 -19.85 13.12 -6.07
CA TRP A 118 -18.44 12.81 -5.88
C TRP A 118 -18.11 11.34 -6.22
N TRP A 119 -19.11 10.48 -6.41
CA TRP A 119 -18.93 9.12 -6.94
C TRP A 119 -18.72 9.09 -8.47
N ASP A 120 -19.03 10.18 -9.17
CA ASP A 120 -18.89 10.28 -10.63
C ASP A 120 -17.46 10.71 -11.06
N GLN A 121 -16.51 10.79 -10.11
CA GLN A 121 -15.13 11.21 -10.32
C GLN A 121 -14.18 10.07 -10.71
#